data_AF-A0A7V2W2W8-F1
#
_entry.id   AF-A0A7V2W2W8-F1
#
_cell.length_a   1.000
_cell.length_b   1.000
_cell.length_c   1.000
_cell.angle_alpha   90.00
_cell.angle_beta   90.00
_cell.angle_gamma   90.00
#
_symmetry.space_group_name_H-M   'P 1'
#
loop_
_entity.id
_entity.type
_entity.pdbx_description
1 polymer ?
#
loop_
_entity_poly.entity_id
_entity_poly.type
_entity_poly.pdbx_seq_one_letter_code
_entity_poly.pdbx_strand_id
1 'polypeptide(L)'
;MPDVPIILEHAGIEGGWWEWFYECCLHVAASHKNIYLETGRWWTELYYKALNDPSVGAEKLLWGTDWGASLPVYSQLNRYPPGYTRQDLKQGIPRHQVDIWGWSLKQIQRLDINQDDMNLILGGNAVRLYNLRTPGGLTRMFKFVD
;
A
#
# COMPACT_ATOMS: atom_id res chain seq x y z
N MET A 1 18.06 12.23 -9.75
CA MET A 1 16.84 12.64 -9.01
C MET A 1 17.29 13.28 -7.70
N PRO A 2 16.53 14.21 -7.10
CA PRO A 2 16.84 14.70 -5.75
C PRO A 2 16.83 13.54 -4.75
N ASP A 3 17.70 13.58 -3.73
CA ASP A 3 17.87 12.52 -2.72
C ASP A 3 16.74 12.47 -1.66
N VAL A 4 15.63 13.16 -1.91
CA VAL A 4 14.46 13.16 -1.04
C VAL A 4 13.64 11.88 -1.25
N PRO A 5 13.09 11.25 -0.20
CA PRO A 5 12.13 10.18 -0.35
C PRO A 5 10.87 10.64 -1.09
N ILE A 6 10.43 9.86 -2.07
CA ILE A 6 9.17 10.08 -2.80
C ILE A 6 8.29 8.85 -2.59
N ILE A 7 7.05 9.08 -2.18
CA ILE A 7 6.05 8.03 -1.99
C ILE A 7 5.02 8.14 -3.12
N LEU A 8 4.86 7.07 -3.88
CA LEU A 8 3.85 6.96 -4.92
C LEU A 8 2.54 6.50 -4.28
N GLU A 9 1.58 7.43 -4.25
CA GLU A 9 0.27 7.19 -3.66
C GLU A 9 -0.48 6.07 -4.39
N HIS A 10 -1.08 5.16 -3.61
CA HIS A 10 -1.73 3.92 -4.02
C HIS A 10 -0.92 3.03 -4.96
N ALA A 11 0.35 3.40 -5.19
CA ALA A 11 1.21 2.89 -6.23
C ALA A 11 0.47 2.64 -7.55
N GLY A 12 -0.28 3.64 -8.03
CA GLY A 12 -0.93 3.59 -9.34
C GLY A 12 -2.27 2.84 -9.40
N ILE A 13 -2.76 2.28 -8.30
CA ILE A 13 -4.12 1.71 -8.23
C ILE A 13 -5.09 2.82 -7.82
N GLU A 14 -5.74 3.47 -8.79
CA GLU A 14 -6.72 4.52 -8.51
C GLU A 14 -8.05 4.28 -9.26
N GLY A 15 -9.14 4.16 -8.50
CA GLY A 15 -10.51 4.13 -9.03
C GLY A 15 -10.84 3.00 -10.01
N GLY A 16 -10.08 1.90 -10.01
CA GLY A 16 -10.25 0.78 -10.94
C GLY A 16 -9.43 -0.46 -10.58
N TRP A 17 -9.47 -1.45 -11.47
CA TRP A 17 -8.76 -2.73 -11.36
C TRP A 17 -7.60 -2.86 -12.36
N TRP A 18 -7.27 -1.77 -13.05
CA TRP A 18 -6.22 -1.75 -14.06
C TRP A 18 -4.85 -1.67 -13.40
N GLU A 19 -3.96 -2.58 -13.76
CA GLU A 19 -2.64 -2.69 -13.15
C GLU A 19 -1.54 -1.91 -13.90
N TRP A 20 -1.84 -1.31 -15.05
CA TRP A 20 -0.81 -0.63 -15.87
C TRP A 20 0.02 0.40 -15.10
N PHE A 21 -0.64 1.29 -14.35
CA PHE A 21 0.07 2.28 -13.55
C PHE A 21 0.76 1.65 -12.35
N TYR A 22 0.20 0.59 -11.77
CA TYR A 22 0.87 -0.21 -10.75
C TYR A 22 2.18 -0.81 -11.26
N GLU A 23 2.19 -1.38 -12.47
CA GLU A 23 3.39 -1.90 -13.11
C GLU A 23 4.44 -0.80 -13.33
N CYS A 24 4.01 0.38 -13.78
CA CYS A 24 4.90 1.54 -13.93
C CYS A 24 5.48 1.99 -12.58
N CYS A 25 4.65 2.12 -11.54
CA CYS A 25 5.08 2.51 -10.20
C CYS A 25 6.07 1.50 -9.63
N LEU A 26 5.79 0.20 -9.78
CA LEU A 26 6.68 -0.86 -9.32
C LEU A 26 8.03 -0.81 -10.04
N HIS A 27 8.03 -0.62 -11.37
CA HIS A 27 9.26 -0.48 -12.14
C HIS A 27 10.11 0.71 -11.70
N VAL A 28 9.48 1.86 -11.43
CA VAL A 28 10.18 3.06 -10.94
C VAL A 28 10.75 2.82 -9.53
N ALA A 29 9.98 2.19 -8.65
CA ALA A 29 10.42 1.85 -7.28
C ALA A 29 11.58 0.85 -7.28
N ALA A 30 11.54 -0.17 -8.14
CA ALA A 30 12.64 -1.12 -8.31
C ALA A 30 13.92 -0.42 -8.80
N SER A 31 13.78 0.57 -9.68
CA SER A 31 14.91 1.25 -10.32
C SER A 31 15.59 2.33 -9.45
N HIS A 32 14.99 2.70 -8.31
CA HIS A 32 15.47 3.83 -7.49
C HIS A 32 15.40 3.54 -5.99
N LYS A 33 16.43 3.96 -5.25
CA LYS A 33 16.54 3.69 -3.80
C LYS A 33 15.54 4.49 -2.94
N ASN A 34 15.21 5.71 -3.38
CA ASN A 34 14.43 6.68 -2.63
C ASN A 34 12.95 6.76 -3.07
N ILE A 35 12.47 5.78 -3.83
CA ILE A 35 11.07 5.71 -4.26
C ILE A 35 10.36 4.60 -3.47
N TYR A 36 9.20 4.93 -2.91
CA TYR A 36 8.42 4.07 -2.04
C TYR A 36 6.97 3.97 -2.55
N LEU A 37 6.26 2.93 -2.15
CA LEU A 37 4.91 2.59 -2.64
C LEU A 37 3.90 2.58 -1.49
N GLU A 38 2.85 3.37 -1.60
CA GLU A 38 1.71 3.31 -0.68
C GLU A 38 0.70 2.25 -1.17
N THR A 39 0.25 1.35 -0.29
CA THR A 39 -0.43 0.09 -0.69
C THR A 39 -1.90 0.01 -0.28
N GLY A 40 -2.51 1.11 0.15
CA GLY A 40 -3.84 1.13 0.74
C GLY A 40 -4.97 0.63 -0.15
N ARG A 41 -4.77 0.73 -1.47
CA ARG A 41 -5.72 0.28 -2.49
C ARG A 41 -5.39 -1.06 -3.10
N TRP A 42 -4.37 -1.75 -2.59
CA TRP A 42 -3.95 -3.03 -3.15
C TRP A 42 -4.83 -4.17 -2.67
N TRP A 43 -5.25 -5.02 -3.61
CA TRP A 43 -5.67 -6.37 -3.29
C TRP A 43 -4.44 -7.26 -3.03
N THR A 44 -4.65 -8.37 -2.31
CA THR A 44 -3.57 -9.23 -1.80
C THR A 44 -2.54 -9.63 -2.85
N GLU A 45 -2.96 -9.93 -4.08
CA GLU A 45 -2.08 -10.41 -5.15
C GLU A 45 -1.02 -9.38 -5.60
N LEU A 46 -1.32 -8.08 -5.52
CA LEU A 46 -0.36 -7.02 -5.88
C LEU A 46 0.82 -6.93 -4.91
N TYR A 47 0.61 -7.30 -3.64
CA TYR A 47 1.69 -7.33 -2.66
C TYR A 47 2.73 -8.38 -3.02
N TYR A 48 2.32 -9.58 -3.42
CA TYR A 48 3.25 -10.68 -3.69
C TYR A 48 4.24 -10.33 -4.80
N LYS A 49 3.81 -9.63 -5.84
CA LYS A 49 4.73 -9.21 -6.90
C LYS A 49 5.77 -8.21 -6.41
N ALA A 50 5.39 -7.24 -5.58
CA ALA A 50 6.33 -6.29 -4.99
C ALA A 50 7.27 -6.94 -3.96
N LEU A 51 6.75 -7.86 -3.14
CA LEU A 51 7.52 -8.57 -2.12
C LEU A 51 8.52 -9.57 -2.73
N ASN A 52 8.19 -10.16 -3.88
CA ASN A 52 9.08 -11.07 -4.60
C ASN A 52 10.16 -10.34 -5.43
N ASP A 53 10.04 -9.02 -5.61
CA ASP A 53 11.08 -8.23 -6.29
C ASP A 53 12.16 -7.83 -5.27
N PRO A 54 13.40 -8.33 -5.40
CA PRO A 54 14.49 -8.02 -4.48
C PRO A 54 14.94 -6.56 -4.52
N SER A 55 14.49 -5.79 -5.53
CA SER A 55 14.74 -4.35 -5.64
C SER A 55 13.66 -3.52 -4.97
N VAL A 56 12.57 -4.14 -4.48
CA VAL A 56 11.44 -3.49 -3.83
C VAL A 56 11.26 -3.97 -2.40
N GLY A 57 10.89 -5.23 -2.22
CA GLY A 57 10.70 -5.84 -0.91
C GLY A 57 9.70 -5.12 0.02
N ALA A 58 9.64 -5.56 1.27
CA ALA A 58 8.78 -4.95 2.28
C ALA A 58 9.27 -3.56 2.71
N GLU A 59 10.57 -3.29 2.57
CA GLU A 59 11.24 -2.06 2.96
C GLU A 59 10.86 -0.82 2.13
N LYS A 60 10.23 -1.04 0.96
CA LYS A 60 9.71 0.04 0.12
C LYS A 60 8.19 0.23 0.19
N LEU A 61 7.46 -0.59 0.94
CA LEU A 61 6.00 -0.53 1.01
C LEU A 61 5.53 0.21 2.26
N LEU A 62 4.50 1.05 2.13
CA LEU A 62 3.83 1.73 3.23
C LEU A 62 2.34 1.44 3.19
N TRP A 63 1.77 1.07 4.32
CA TRP A 63 0.33 0.95 4.44
C TRP A 63 -0.29 2.29 4.86
N GLY A 64 -0.89 3.00 3.90
CA GLY A 64 -1.96 3.97 4.12
C GLY A 64 -3.28 3.34 3.67
N THR A 65 -4.42 3.99 3.83
CA THR A 65 -5.69 3.44 3.30
C THR A 65 -6.57 4.48 2.63
N ASP A 66 -6.15 5.74 2.62
CA ASP A 66 -6.99 6.84 2.16
C ASP A 66 -8.36 6.88 2.91
N TRP A 67 -8.32 6.63 4.23
CA TRP A 67 -9.53 6.67 5.06
C TRP A 67 -10.15 8.08 5.05
N GLY A 68 -11.45 8.13 4.82
CA GLY A 68 -12.17 9.39 4.62
C GLY A 68 -12.42 9.71 3.14
N ALA A 69 -11.74 9.03 2.21
CA ALA A 69 -12.08 9.12 0.80
C ALA A 69 -13.47 8.53 0.52
N SER A 70 -14.20 9.17 -0.39
CA SER A 70 -15.54 8.75 -0.81
C SER A 70 -15.49 7.71 -1.94
N LEU A 71 -14.67 6.68 -1.77
CA LEU A 71 -14.38 5.67 -2.80
C LEU A 71 -14.84 4.27 -2.36
N PRO A 72 -16.02 3.82 -2.84
CA PRO A 72 -16.55 2.49 -2.56
C PRO A 72 -15.60 1.36 -2.94
N VAL A 73 -15.73 0.23 -2.24
CA VAL A 73 -15.13 -1.04 -2.65
C VAL A 73 -16.18 -1.85 -3.43
N TYR A 74 -15.86 -2.20 -4.67
CA TYR A 74 -16.69 -3.04 -5.51
C TYR A 74 -16.28 -4.51 -5.37
N SER A 75 -17.23 -5.38 -5.03
CA SER A 75 -17.02 -6.84 -4.94
C SER A 75 -17.25 -7.51 -6.29
N GLN A 76 -16.32 -8.37 -6.70
CA GLN A 76 -16.45 -9.22 -7.89
C GLN A 76 -16.38 -10.70 -7.51
N LEU A 77 -17.53 -11.36 -7.42
CA LEU A 77 -17.57 -12.79 -7.14
C LEU A 77 -17.00 -13.59 -8.32
N ASN A 78 -16.09 -14.52 -8.04
CA ASN A 78 -15.46 -15.41 -9.02
C ASN A 78 -14.70 -14.68 -10.15
N ARG A 79 -14.16 -13.49 -9.88
CA ARG A 79 -13.33 -12.73 -10.83
C ARG A 79 -12.07 -12.19 -10.14
N TYR A 80 -11.10 -11.82 -10.97
CA TYR A 80 -9.89 -11.13 -10.55
C TYR A 80 -9.99 -9.62 -10.83
N PRO A 81 -9.60 -8.75 -9.88
CA PRO A 81 -9.46 -9.04 -8.46
C PRO A 81 -10.84 -9.26 -7.81
N PRO A 82 -10.91 -9.98 -6.67
CA PRO A 82 -12.17 -10.27 -5.97
C PRO A 82 -12.86 -9.01 -5.42
N GLY A 83 -12.14 -7.91 -5.29
CA GLY A 83 -12.71 -6.59 -5.10
C GLY A 83 -11.67 -5.49 -5.20
N TYR A 84 -12.11 -4.28 -5.53
CA TYR A 84 -11.24 -3.12 -5.76
C TYR A 84 -11.99 -1.82 -5.48
N THR A 85 -11.25 -0.73 -5.23
CA THR A 85 -11.85 0.59 -5.03
C THR A 85 -12.32 1.19 -6.36
N ARG A 86 -13.53 1.76 -6.39
CA ARG A 86 -14.09 2.33 -7.61
C ARG A 86 -15.07 3.45 -7.30
N GLN A 87 -14.92 4.58 -7.98
CA GLN A 87 -15.97 5.61 -8.01
C GLN A 87 -17.06 5.20 -9.00
N ASP A 88 -18.31 5.09 -8.54
CA ASP A 88 -19.44 4.91 -9.43
C ASP A 88 -19.90 6.29 -9.97
N LEU A 89 -19.49 6.58 -11.21
CA LEU A 89 -19.85 7.81 -11.91
C LEU A 89 -21.36 8.03 -12.05
N LYS A 90 -22.18 6.98 -11.96
CA LYS A 90 -23.64 7.07 -12.06
C LYS A 90 -24.31 7.36 -10.71
N GLN A 91 -23.74 6.89 -9.62
CA GLN A 91 -24.34 7.00 -8.28
C GLN A 91 -23.86 8.23 -7.51
N GLY A 92 -22.76 8.86 -7.95
CA GLY A 92 -22.19 10.03 -7.31
C GLY A 92 -21.49 9.68 -5.99
N ILE A 93 -21.37 10.66 -5.10
CA ILE A 93 -20.64 10.51 -3.84
C ILE A 93 -21.47 9.67 -2.84
N PRO A 94 -20.92 8.58 -2.27
CA PRO A 94 -21.58 7.81 -1.22
C PRO A 94 -22.02 8.68 -0.03
N ARG A 95 -23.19 8.36 0.54
CA ARG A 95 -23.73 9.07 1.72
C ARG A 95 -23.32 8.46 3.06
N HIS A 96 -22.46 7.44 3.05
CA HIS A 96 -21.94 6.78 4.23
C HIS A 96 -20.42 6.76 4.15
N GLN A 97 -19.75 6.67 5.31
CA GLN A 97 -18.30 6.48 5.35
C GLN A 97 -17.97 5.08 4.84
N VAL A 98 -17.22 5.01 3.73
CA VAL A 98 -16.74 3.74 3.20
C VAL A 98 -15.64 3.21 4.11
N ASP A 99 -15.74 1.92 4.48
CA ASP A 99 -14.77 1.23 5.31
C ASP A 99 -13.58 0.69 4.49
N ILE A 100 -12.81 1.61 3.88
CA ILE A 100 -11.61 1.25 3.11
C ILE A 100 -10.51 0.69 4.02
N TRP A 101 -10.45 1.13 5.27
CA TRP A 101 -9.51 0.64 6.27
C TRP A 101 -9.73 -0.86 6.53
N GLY A 102 -10.95 -1.26 6.85
CA GLY A 102 -11.31 -2.65 7.10
C GLY A 102 -11.07 -3.54 5.88
N TRP A 103 -11.39 -3.05 4.68
CA TRP A 103 -11.07 -3.78 3.44
C TRP A 103 -9.56 -3.93 3.23
N SER A 104 -8.79 -2.84 3.33
CA SER A 104 -7.34 -2.83 3.10
C SER A 104 -6.61 -3.70 4.13
N LEU A 105 -7.00 -3.59 5.41
CA LEU A 105 -6.49 -4.43 6.50
C LEU A 105 -6.72 -5.92 6.21
N LYS A 106 -7.91 -6.28 5.70
CA LYS A 106 -8.20 -7.64 5.26
C LYS A 106 -7.31 -8.09 4.10
N GLN A 107 -6.95 -7.22 3.16
CA GLN A 107 -6.07 -7.58 2.03
C GLN A 107 -4.65 -7.90 2.52
N ILE A 108 -4.08 -7.05 3.36
CA ILE A 108 -2.72 -7.24 3.88
C ILE A 108 -2.63 -8.41 4.88
N GLN A 109 -3.67 -8.66 5.68
CA GLN A 109 -3.72 -9.81 6.60
C GLN A 109 -3.77 -11.18 5.91
N ARG A 110 -4.05 -11.25 4.61
CA ARG A 110 -4.00 -12.50 3.84
C ARG A 110 -2.58 -12.87 3.40
N LEU A 111 -1.61 -11.98 3.56
CA LEU A 111 -0.23 -12.26 3.17
C LEU A 111 0.38 -13.32 4.08
N ASP A 112 0.99 -14.32 3.44
CA ASP A 112 1.82 -15.32 4.11
C ASP A 112 3.28 -14.86 4.09
N ILE A 113 3.61 -13.94 5.00
CA ILE A 113 4.96 -13.36 5.16
C ILE A 113 5.37 -13.30 6.63
N ASN A 114 6.66 -13.13 6.87
CA ASN A 114 7.20 -12.99 8.21
C ASN A 114 6.73 -11.71 8.90
N GLN A 115 6.58 -11.77 10.22
CA GLN A 115 6.04 -10.66 11.01
C GLN A 115 6.91 -9.39 10.95
N ASP A 116 8.24 -9.51 10.82
CA ASP A 116 9.12 -8.34 10.72
C ASP A 116 8.90 -7.55 9.43
N ASP A 117 8.69 -8.26 8.31
CA ASP A 117 8.38 -7.63 7.03
C ASP A 117 6.98 -7.00 7.08
N MET A 118 6.00 -7.69 7.67
CA MET A 118 4.68 -7.12 7.93
C MET A 118 4.76 -5.84 8.78
N ASN A 119 5.58 -5.82 9.83
CA ASN A 119 5.76 -4.67 10.71
C ASN A 119 6.42 -3.48 10.00
N LEU A 120 7.32 -3.74 9.04
CA LEU A 120 7.88 -2.68 8.19
C LEU A 120 6.77 -2.00 7.37
N ILE A 121 5.92 -2.78 6.72
CA ILE A 121 4.83 -2.27 5.87
C ILE A 121 3.81 -1.48 6.71
N LEU A 122 3.39 -2.03 7.86
CA LEU A 122 2.34 -1.46 8.71
C LEU A 122 2.77 -0.21 9.50
N GLY A 123 4.08 0.07 9.62
CA GLY A 123 4.51 1.25 10.37
C GLY A 123 6.00 1.52 10.41
N GLY A 124 6.86 0.50 10.31
CA GLY A 124 8.31 0.69 10.39
C GLY A 124 8.85 1.64 9.31
N ASN A 125 8.37 1.50 8.09
CA ASN A 125 8.75 2.40 6.99
C ASN A 125 8.20 3.82 7.20
N ALA A 126 6.97 3.98 7.68
CA ALA A 126 6.41 5.29 8.00
C ALA A 126 7.19 6.01 9.11
N VAL A 127 7.59 5.27 10.16
CA VAL A 127 8.42 5.79 11.25
C VAL A 127 9.76 6.29 10.72
N ARG A 128 10.43 5.51 9.87
CA ARG A 128 11.72 5.86 9.26
C ARG A 128 11.61 7.06 8.32
N LEU A 129 10.63 7.05 7.41
CA LEU A 129 10.53 8.05 6.34
C LEU A 129 9.99 9.40 6.81
N TYR A 130 9.03 9.39 7.75
CA TYR A 130 8.47 10.61 8.31
C TYR A 130 9.18 11.05 9.60
N ASN A 131 10.23 10.35 10.02
CA ASN A 131 10.96 10.61 11.26
C ASN A 131 10.02 10.70 12.48
N LEU A 132 9.11 9.72 12.60
CA LEU A 132 8.11 9.70 13.67
C LEU A 132 8.75 9.22 14.98
N ARG A 133 8.28 9.77 16.10
CA ARG A 133 8.68 9.30 17.42
C ARG A 133 8.04 7.94 17.73
N THR A 134 8.86 6.96 18.10
CA THR A 134 8.39 5.68 18.62
C THR A 134 7.95 5.80 20.09
N PRO A 135 7.05 4.92 20.57
CA PRO A 135 6.71 4.80 21.98
C PRO A 135 7.96 4.77 22.87
N GLY A 136 8.06 5.70 23.82
CA GLY A 136 9.20 5.79 24.74
C GLY A 136 10.56 6.14 24.09
N GLY A 137 10.61 6.46 22.79
CA GLY A 137 11.88 6.68 22.07
C GLY A 137 12.66 5.39 21.77
N LEU A 138 11.98 4.24 21.71
CA LEU A 138 12.59 2.96 21.38
C LEU A 138 13.20 2.96 19.96
N THR A 139 14.47 2.58 19.86
CA THR A 139 15.24 2.61 18.60
C THR A 139 15.33 1.27 17.87
N ARG A 140 14.81 0.19 18.45
CA ARG A 140 14.91 -1.20 17.93
C ARG A 140 13.54 -1.88 17.81
N MET A 141 12.51 -1.11 17.47
CA MET A 141 11.13 -1.60 17.34
C MET A 141 10.87 -2.34 16.02
N PHE A 142 11.61 -1.97 14.97
CA PHE A 142 11.46 -2.52 13.63
C PHE A 142 12.81 -3.05 13.14
N LYS A 143 12.77 -4.00 12.19
CA LYS A 143 13.93 -4.49 11.46
C LYS A 143 14.69 -3.31 10.83
N PHE A 144 16.02 -3.33 10.92
CA PHE A 144 16.85 -2.31 10.28
C PHE A 144 16.82 -2.48 8.76
N VAL A 145 16.78 -1.35 8.07
CA VAL A 145 16.83 -1.24 6.61
C VAL A 145 17.98 -0.28 6.30
N ASP A 146 18.92 -0.73 5.48
CA ASP A 146 20.10 0.03 5.05
C ASP A 146 19.78 1.05 3.94
#